data_AF-A0A7Y3BMU7-F1
#
_entry.id   AF-A0A7Y3BMU7-F1
#
_cell.length_a   1.000
_cell.length_b   1.000
_cell.length_c   1.000
_cell.angle_alpha   90.00
_cell.angle_beta   90.00
_cell.angle_gamma   90.00
#
_symmetry.space_group_name_H-M   'P 1'
#
loop_
_entity.id
_entity.type
_entity.pdbx_description
1 polymer ?
#
loop_
_entity_poly.entity_id
_entity_poly.type
_entity_poly.pdbx_seq_one_letter_code
_entity_poly.pdbx_strand_id
1 'polypeptide(L)'
;MSKEVAAQRLQSKLSLDPIKDTRLVLLKVRDNDPERAATLANMVASSYIEKTMDDRLGSTAAAAEWLAKQLDSTRTQLNDSEHALHEFKKQHNVLSVSVENRQNLLAEEIREYNERLTDIRARRIELEARLGRLKAARSQPEAVQDTDGGEDSELDALRTELRSKMTERASLAVRYGDSHPKILELKGEIAAIRTSIDDEIKTLIKIAADDLKEAQAVENGLSKVQNKAQKAGMDLNLREIEYSRLNRQRESNAKLYDLLLKRTAETDLTRLLRTTHVRVVDAALVPKGAISPMVSLNVIGGAFGGLLLGFGLAFLLHQMDRRIQDVPDVERLGLTILGVFPRVSASGADSSGGYSSRRKRERVVEVENPDQVVHTHPMSMAAESCRTVRTNLMFMAAESPNKTMVVTSANPKDGKTTVATNISIALAQSGQRVLLIDADLRRPRIHKAFGLENHAGLTNTLVGERTLTQVTRDVGIDKLSVVTCGPLPPNPAELLHTQQFSRLLEEAASQYDRVIFDSPPLRAVTDAAILAPQCGGVLLVVRARATTRDAVLAAIRSLTDVRAHILGGVLNDVEVSRGGQAGVGGAYYHYYRGEEYRTESTPPGPSQSAA
;
A
#
# COMPACT_ATOMS: atom_id res chain seq x y z
N MET A 1 7.88 -26.99 -26.72
CA MET A 1 8.14 -25.80 -25.88
C MET A 1 9.53 -25.96 -25.29
N SER A 2 10.43 -24.99 -25.43
CA SER A 2 11.75 -25.09 -24.78
C SER A 2 11.59 -25.03 -23.25
N LYS A 3 12.51 -25.65 -22.51
CA LYS A 3 12.48 -25.66 -21.03
C LYS A 3 12.47 -24.24 -20.45
N GLU A 4 13.17 -23.31 -21.09
CA GLU A 4 13.24 -21.89 -20.70
C GLU A 4 11.89 -21.19 -20.81
N VAL A 5 11.16 -21.41 -21.90
CA VAL A 5 9.81 -20.84 -22.08
C VAL A 5 8.82 -21.44 -21.07
N ALA A 6 9.00 -22.71 -20.69
CA ALA A 6 8.20 -23.34 -19.63
C ALA A 6 8.46 -22.72 -18.27
N ALA A 7 9.73 -22.48 -17.94
CA ALA A 7 10.14 -21.83 -16.70
C ALA A 7 9.60 -20.39 -16.60
N GLN A 8 9.72 -19.59 -17.67
CA GLN A 8 9.17 -18.23 -17.67
C GLN A 8 7.64 -18.19 -17.51
N ARG A 9 6.91 -19.10 -18.16
CA ARG A 9 5.45 -19.22 -17.98
C ARG A 9 5.06 -19.66 -16.57
N LEU A 10 5.86 -20.49 -15.92
CA LEU A 10 5.62 -20.88 -14.54
C LEU A 10 5.90 -19.70 -13.59
N GLN A 11 6.99 -18.97 -13.84
CA GLN A 11 7.38 -17.82 -13.04
C GLN A 11 6.34 -16.70 -13.08
N SER A 12 5.71 -16.43 -14.24
CA SER A 12 4.66 -15.41 -14.34
C SER A 12 3.36 -15.78 -13.63
N LYS A 13 3.15 -17.06 -13.34
CA LYS A 13 1.98 -17.58 -12.61
C LYS A 13 2.21 -17.71 -11.10
N LEU A 14 3.46 -17.56 -10.67
CA LEU A 14 3.89 -17.81 -9.30
C LEU A 14 4.03 -16.48 -8.54
N SER A 15 3.53 -16.46 -7.31
CA SER A 15 3.64 -15.32 -6.40
C SER A 15 4.00 -15.83 -5.01
N LEU A 16 4.90 -15.12 -4.35
CA LEU A 16 5.41 -15.44 -3.03
C LEU A 16 5.08 -14.29 -2.09
N ASP A 17 4.25 -14.58 -1.09
CA ASP A 17 3.84 -13.60 -0.09
C ASP A 17 4.37 -14.02 1.28
N PRO A 18 5.36 -13.33 1.85
CA PRO A 18 5.79 -13.59 3.21
C PRO A 18 4.71 -13.15 4.20
N ILE A 19 4.42 -13.99 5.20
CA ILE A 19 3.45 -13.66 6.24
C ILE A 19 4.17 -12.83 7.31
N LYS A 20 3.73 -11.57 7.50
CA LYS A 20 4.31 -10.63 8.47
C LYS A 20 4.41 -11.27 9.86
N ASP A 21 5.51 -10.96 10.55
CA ASP A 21 5.80 -11.43 11.92
C ASP A 21 5.88 -12.96 12.08
N THR A 22 6.06 -13.70 10.97
CA THR A 22 6.25 -15.16 11.00
C THR A 22 7.42 -15.60 10.10
N ARG A 23 7.85 -16.86 10.24
CA ARG A 23 8.82 -17.51 9.34
C ARG A 23 8.13 -18.27 8.19
N LEU A 24 6.89 -17.92 7.87
CA LEU A 24 6.08 -18.60 6.86
C LEU A 24 6.06 -17.81 5.55
N VAL A 25 6.13 -18.53 4.44
CA VAL A 25 6.03 -17.99 3.09
C VAL A 25 4.87 -18.68 2.39
N LEU A 26 3.92 -17.89 1.88
CA LEU A 26 2.77 -18.39 1.15
C LEU A 26 3.11 -18.45 -0.35
N LEU A 27 3.18 -19.66 -0.88
CA LEU A 27 3.35 -19.91 -2.31
C LEU A 27 1.99 -19.93 -3.01
N LYS A 28 1.78 -19.03 -3.96
CA LYS A 28 0.55 -18.93 -4.76
C LYS A 28 0.85 -19.26 -6.22
N VAL A 29 0.08 -20.17 -6.80
CA VAL A 29 0.12 -20.48 -8.24
C VAL A 29 -1.25 -20.25 -8.83
N ARG A 30 -1.32 -19.49 -9.93
CA ARG A 30 -2.55 -19.22 -10.67
C ARG A 30 -2.58 -20.02 -11.96
N ASP A 31 -3.60 -20.85 -12.13
CA ASP A 31 -3.83 -21.61 -13.34
C ASP A 31 -5.34 -21.74 -13.64
N ASN A 32 -5.67 -22.04 -14.90
CA ASN A 32 -7.04 -22.24 -15.37
C ASN A 32 -7.57 -23.63 -14.97
N ASP A 33 -6.67 -24.59 -14.75
CA ASP A 33 -7.00 -25.95 -14.32
C ASP A 33 -6.69 -26.11 -12.82
N PRO A 34 -7.70 -26.45 -11.98
CA PRO A 34 -7.55 -26.54 -10.53
C PRO A 34 -6.58 -27.67 -10.11
N GLU A 35 -6.58 -28.81 -10.81
CA GLU A 35 -5.68 -29.93 -10.49
C GLU A 35 -4.25 -29.56 -10.83
N ARG A 36 -4.05 -28.93 -11.99
CA ARG A 36 -2.73 -28.44 -12.40
C ARG A 36 -2.21 -27.36 -11.45
N ALA A 37 -3.04 -26.45 -10.96
CA ALA A 37 -2.62 -25.40 -10.03
C ALA A 37 -2.05 -26.00 -8.72
N ALA A 38 -2.78 -26.94 -8.11
CA ALA A 38 -2.35 -27.61 -6.88
C ALA A 38 -1.08 -28.44 -7.12
N THR A 39 -1.04 -29.17 -8.23
CA THR A 39 0.13 -29.98 -8.61
C THR A 39 1.36 -29.10 -8.81
N LEU A 40 1.23 -27.98 -9.53
CA LEU A 40 2.35 -27.05 -9.76
C LEU A 40 2.85 -26.44 -8.45
N ALA A 41 1.96 -26.01 -7.55
CA ALA A 41 2.36 -25.45 -6.27
C ALA A 41 3.12 -26.47 -5.40
N ASN A 42 2.58 -27.69 -5.27
CA ASN A 42 3.24 -28.76 -4.53
C ASN A 42 4.56 -29.19 -5.17
N MET A 43 4.60 -29.31 -6.50
CA MET A 43 5.80 -29.69 -7.25
C MET A 43 6.92 -28.65 -7.12
N VAL A 44 6.58 -27.36 -7.19
CA VAL A 44 7.58 -26.30 -6.98
C VAL A 44 8.14 -26.36 -5.55
N ALA A 45 7.28 -26.57 -4.55
CA ALA A 45 7.73 -26.71 -3.17
C ALA A 45 8.63 -27.95 -2.98
N SER A 46 8.23 -29.12 -3.50
CA SER A 46 9.02 -30.35 -3.39
C SER A 46 10.33 -30.25 -4.17
N SER A 47 10.33 -29.75 -5.40
CA SER A 47 11.55 -29.56 -6.20
C SER A 47 12.48 -28.52 -5.58
N TYR A 48 11.96 -27.49 -4.91
CA TYR A 48 12.81 -26.54 -4.18
C TYR A 48 13.47 -27.20 -2.95
N ILE A 49 12.72 -28.01 -2.21
CA ILE A 49 13.27 -28.77 -1.08
C ILE A 49 14.33 -29.74 -1.57
N GLU A 50 14.05 -30.50 -2.63
CA GLU A 50 14.98 -31.43 -3.26
C GLU A 50 16.24 -30.71 -3.76
N LYS A 51 16.09 -29.61 -4.50
CA LYS A 51 17.22 -28.80 -4.98
C LYS A 51 18.06 -28.23 -3.84
N THR A 52 17.42 -27.74 -2.78
CA THR A 52 18.12 -27.22 -1.59
C THR A 52 18.86 -28.34 -0.85
N MET A 53 18.28 -29.54 -0.80
CA MET A 53 18.93 -30.74 -0.28
C MET A 53 20.13 -31.12 -1.12
N ASP A 54 19.99 -31.17 -2.45
CA ASP A 54 21.06 -31.51 -3.38
C ASP A 54 22.21 -30.50 -3.33
N ASP A 55 21.91 -29.20 -3.32
CA ASP A 55 22.92 -28.15 -3.24
C ASP A 55 23.70 -28.24 -1.92
N ARG A 56 23.01 -28.53 -0.81
CA ARG A 56 23.65 -28.71 0.50
C ARG A 56 24.43 -30.02 0.59
N LEU A 57 23.92 -31.11 0.03
CA LEU A 57 24.65 -32.37 -0.06
C LEU A 57 25.89 -32.21 -0.93
N GLY A 58 25.80 -31.49 -2.04
CA GLY A 58 26.91 -31.14 -2.92
C GLY A 58 27.98 -30.30 -2.22
N SER A 59 27.58 -29.24 -1.50
CA SER A 59 28.53 -28.42 -0.74
C SER A 59 29.20 -29.21 0.39
N THR A 60 28.45 -30.08 1.06
CA THR A 60 28.97 -30.93 2.15
C THR A 60 29.89 -32.02 1.59
N ALA A 61 29.57 -32.59 0.42
CA ALA A 61 30.41 -33.56 -0.28
C ALA A 61 31.73 -32.94 -0.74
N ALA A 62 31.70 -31.73 -1.31
CA ALA A 62 32.91 -31.01 -1.69
C ALA A 62 33.79 -30.68 -0.47
N ALA A 63 33.18 -30.27 0.65
CA ALA A 63 33.90 -30.05 1.90
C ALA A 63 34.49 -31.34 2.48
N ALA A 64 33.75 -32.46 2.42
CA ALA A 64 34.24 -33.77 2.86
C ALA A 64 35.40 -34.26 2.00
N GLU A 65 35.34 -34.09 0.68
CA GLU A 65 36.44 -34.44 -0.24
C GLU A 65 37.69 -33.60 0.04
N TRP A 66 37.53 -32.30 0.24
CA TRP A 66 38.63 -31.41 0.61
C TRP A 66 39.26 -31.81 1.95
N LEU A 67 38.44 -32.07 2.98
CA LEU A 67 38.90 -32.53 4.28
C LEU A 67 39.60 -33.90 4.19
N ALA A 68 39.11 -34.82 3.37
CA ALA A 68 39.75 -36.13 3.16
C ALA A 68 41.14 -36.00 2.53
N LYS A 69 41.29 -35.15 1.51
CA LYS A 69 42.62 -34.83 0.91
C LYS A 69 43.55 -34.19 1.93
N GLN A 70 43.04 -33.26 2.75
CA GLN A 70 43.83 -32.60 3.78
C GLN A 70 44.24 -33.56 4.91
N LEU A 71 43.34 -34.48 5.29
CA LEU A 71 43.61 -35.52 6.29
C LEU A 71 44.74 -36.45 5.82
N ASP A 72 44.71 -36.88 4.56
CA ASP A 72 45.73 -37.76 3.98
C ASP A 72 47.10 -37.08 3.88
N SER A 73 47.12 -35.81 3.45
CA SER A 73 48.34 -34.99 3.44
C SER A 73 48.91 -34.80 4.86
N THR A 74 48.05 -34.47 5.84
CA THR A 74 48.46 -34.29 7.24
C THR A 74 48.92 -35.60 7.87
N ARG A 75 48.29 -36.73 7.52
CA ARG A 75 48.73 -38.07 7.94
C ARG A 75 50.14 -38.36 7.44
N THR A 76 50.43 -38.04 6.19
CA THR A 76 51.77 -38.21 5.60
C THR A 76 52.79 -37.36 6.36
N GLN A 77 52.49 -36.07 6.58
CA GLN A 77 53.36 -35.18 7.36
C GLN A 77 53.55 -35.63 8.82
N LEU A 78 52.51 -36.20 9.45
CA LEU A 78 52.60 -36.78 10.78
C LEU A 78 53.55 -37.97 10.77
N ASN A 79 53.34 -38.94 9.88
CA ASN A 79 54.22 -40.10 9.72
C ASN A 79 55.67 -39.68 9.46
N ASP A 80 55.92 -38.70 8.60
CA ASP A 80 57.27 -38.19 8.32
C ASP A 80 57.90 -37.57 9.58
N SER A 81 57.12 -36.80 10.34
CA SER A 81 57.59 -36.20 11.60
C SER A 81 57.82 -37.23 12.72
N GLU A 82 57.00 -38.28 12.78
CA GLU A 82 57.18 -39.41 13.70
C GLU A 82 58.41 -40.22 13.33
N HIS A 83 58.60 -40.51 12.04
CA HIS A 83 59.77 -41.21 11.53
C HIS A 83 61.05 -40.40 11.77
N ALA A 84 61.05 -39.09 11.51
CA ALA A 84 62.18 -38.22 11.81
C ALA A 84 62.52 -38.20 13.31
N LEU A 85 61.51 -38.13 14.18
CA LEU A 85 61.71 -38.22 15.63
C LEU A 85 62.23 -39.60 16.06
N HIS A 86 61.73 -40.68 15.44
CA HIS A 86 62.17 -42.04 15.72
C HIS A 86 63.62 -42.27 15.28
N GLU A 87 63.99 -41.85 14.07
CA GLU A 87 65.37 -41.92 13.58
C GLU A 87 66.32 -41.08 14.44
N PHE A 88 65.91 -39.89 14.87
CA PHE A 88 66.68 -39.11 15.84
C PHE A 88 66.89 -39.88 17.16
N LYS A 89 65.82 -40.47 17.72
CA LYS A 89 65.91 -41.28 18.94
C LYS A 89 66.84 -42.49 18.76
N LYS A 90 66.82 -43.13 17.60
CA LYS A 90 67.66 -44.27 17.25
C LYS A 90 69.13 -43.87 17.10
N GLN A 91 69.42 -42.83 16.33
CA GLN A 91 70.78 -42.33 16.08
C GLN A 91 71.47 -41.83 17.37
N HIS A 92 70.72 -41.20 18.28
CA HIS A 92 71.25 -40.64 19.53
C HIS A 92 71.00 -41.52 20.77
N ASN A 93 70.56 -42.77 20.56
CA ASN A 93 70.32 -43.77 21.60
C ASN A 93 69.45 -43.25 22.76
N VAL A 94 68.32 -42.62 22.42
CA VAL A 94 67.35 -42.00 23.35
C VAL A 94 66.21 -42.94 23.74
N LEU A 95 66.27 -44.20 23.29
CA LEU A 95 65.19 -45.17 23.50
C LEU A 95 65.16 -45.73 24.93
N SER A 96 66.28 -45.76 25.66
CA SER A 96 66.38 -46.41 26.98
C SER A 96 66.38 -45.46 28.17
N VAL A 97 66.76 -44.19 27.99
CA VAL A 97 66.83 -43.17 29.05
C VAL A 97 66.40 -41.82 28.47
N SER A 98 65.42 -41.17 29.11
CA SER A 98 64.94 -39.84 28.70
C SER A 98 66.11 -38.84 28.68
N VAL A 99 66.09 -37.91 27.73
CA VAL A 99 67.14 -36.87 27.63
C VAL A 99 67.19 -36.05 28.90
N GLU A 100 66.03 -35.79 29.50
CA GLU A 100 65.86 -35.10 30.79
C GLU A 100 66.57 -35.84 31.95
N ASN A 101 66.45 -37.17 32.04
CA ASN A 101 67.18 -37.93 33.07
C ASN A 101 68.68 -37.89 32.87
N ARG A 102 69.15 -37.92 31.61
CA ARG A 102 70.59 -37.75 31.30
C ARG A 102 71.10 -36.35 31.62
N GLN A 103 70.29 -35.32 31.39
CA GLN A 103 70.62 -33.94 31.77
C GLN A 103 70.72 -33.80 33.28
N ASN A 104 69.77 -34.37 34.03
CA ASN A 104 69.77 -34.30 35.49
C ASN A 104 70.98 -35.01 36.09
N LEU A 105 71.29 -36.23 35.63
CA LEU A 105 72.47 -36.98 36.08
C LEU A 105 73.77 -36.23 35.79
N LEU A 106 73.91 -35.69 34.57
CA LEU A 106 75.12 -34.98 34.15
C LEU A 106 75.26 -33.62 34.86
N ALA A 107 74.15 -32.95 35.18
CA ALA A 107 74.14 -31.75 35.99
C ALA A 107 74.56 -32.02 37.45
N GLU A 108 74.16 -33.17 38.00
CA GLU A 108 74.58 -33.65 39.33
C GLU A 108 76.09 -33.98 39.34
N GLU A 109 76.59 -34.70 38.34
CA GLU A 109 78.03 -34.97 38.16
C GLU A 109 78.86 -33.68 38.04
N ILE A 110 78.40 -32.70 37.25
CA ILE A 110 79.08 -31.39 37.12
C ILE A 110 79.11 -30.67 38.47
N ARG A 111 78.02 -30.72 39.23
CA ARG A 111 77.95 -30.10 40.56
C ARG A 111 78.94 -30.77 41.51
N GLU A 112 78.97 -32.09 41.56
CA GLU A 112 79.91 -32.85 42.39
C GLU A 112 81.37 -32.57 42.00
N TYR A 113 81.70 -32.50 40.72
CA TYR A 113 83.04 -32.13 40.26
C TYR A 113 83.42 -30.70 40.63
N ASN A 114 82.48 -29.75 40.57
CA ASN A 114 82.72 -28.36 40.98
C ASN A 114 83.01 -28.26 42.48
N GLU A 115 82.27 -28.98 43.32
CA GLU A 115 82.48 -29.03 44.77
C GLU A 115 83.86 -29.62 45.09
N ARG A 116 84.15 -30.82 44.59
CA ARG A 116 85.46 -31.48 44.79
C ARG A 116 86.63 -30.63 44.27
N LEU A 117 86.47 -29.94 43.15
CA LEU A 117 87.51 -29.06 42.60
C LEU A 117 87.74 -27.83 43.48
N THR A 118 86.67 -27.30 44.08
CA THR A 118 86.74 -26.18 45.02
C THR A 118 87.49 -26.60 46.29
N ASP A 119 87.19 -27.79 46.83
CA ASP A 119 87.87 -28.34 48.01
C ASP A 119 89.36 -28.59 47.75
N ILE A 120 89.71 -29.22 46.62
CA ILE A 120 91.12 -29.47 46.26
C ILE A 120 91.87 -28.16 45.98
N ARG A 121 91.23 -27.16 45.37
CA ARG A 121 91.84 -25.83 45.20
C ARG A 121 92.11 -25.16 46.53
N ALA A 122 91.17 -25.22 47.47
CA ALA A 122 91.38 -24.69 48.81
C ALA A 122 92.56 -25.40 49.50
N ARG A 123 92.63 -26.73 49.42
CA ARG A 123 93.76 -27.51 49.96
C ARG A 123 95.09 -27.19 49.31
N ARG A 124 95.13 -27.00 47.98
CA ARG A 124 96.33 -26.57 47.25
C ARG A 124 96.83 -25.22 47.75
N ILE A 125 95.94 -24.25 47.90
CA ILE A 125 96.27 -22.90 48.40
C ILE A 125 96.84 -23.00 49.83
N GLU A 126 96.26 -23.83 50.69
CA GLU A 126 96.76 -24.08 52.05
C GLU A 126 98.16 -24.71 52.05
N LEU A 127 98.39 -25.72 51.20
CA LEU A 127 99.70 -26.38 51.05
C LEU A 127 100.76 -25.45 50.45
N GLU A 128 100.40 -24.62 49.46
CA GLU A 128 101.27 -23.56 48.92
C GLU A 128 101.71 -22.59 50.02
N ALA A 129 100.77 -22.17 50.88
CA ALA A 129 101.06 -21.32 52.03
C ALA A 129 101.94 -22.03 53.07
N ARG A 130 101.69 -23.32 53.39
CA ARG A 130 102.52 -24.13 54.32
C ARG A 130 103.95 -24.27 53.79
N LEU A 131 104.12 -24.61 52.52
CA LEU A 131 105.44 -24.74 51.89
C LEU A 131 106.19 -23.41 51.83
N GLY A 132 105.48 -22.29 51.58
CA GLY A 132 106.04 -20.94 51.68
C GLY A 132 106.59 -20.64 53.08
N ARG A 133 105.83 -20.98 54.13
CA ARG A 133 106.25 -20.84 55.54
C ARG A 133 107.48 -21.70 55.87
N LEU A 134 107.50 -22.98 55.49
CA LEU A 134 108.63 -23.89 55.74
C LEU A 134 109.92 -23.45 55.03
N LYS A 135 109.81 -22.96 53.77
CA LYS A 135 110.95 -22.39 53.05
C LYS A 135 111.51 -21.13 53.74
N ALA A 136 110.64 -20.27 54.27
CA ALA A 136 111.06 -19.11 55.06
C ALA A 136 111.70 -19.52 56.40
N ALA A 137 111.21 -20.60 57.04
CA ALA A 137 111.79 -21.13 58.27
C ALA A 137 113.22 -21.68 58.08
N ARG A 138 113.52 -22.22 56.90
CA ARG A 138 114.87 -22.69 56.56
C ARG A 138 115.89 -21.55 56.44
N SER A 139 115.50 -20.39 55.91
CA SER A 139 116.42 -19.26 55.75
C SER A 139 116.70 -18.51 57.06
N GLN A 140 115.78 -18.57 58.02
CA GLN A 140 115.94 -17.99 59.37
C GLN A 140 115.33 -18.90 60.45
N PRO A 141 116.09 -19.87 61.01
CA PRO A 141 115.59 -20.82 62.01
C PRO A 141 115.13 -20.18 63.33
N GLU A 142 115.58 -18.95 63.61
CA GLU A 142 115.37 -18.26 64.89
C GLU A 142 114.20 -17.25 64.85
N ALA A 143 113.73 -16.86 63.66
CA ALA A 143 112.78 -15.76 63.49
C ALA A 143 111.31 -16.18 63.31
N VAL A 144 111.04 -17.48 63.16
CA VAL A 144 109.67 -17.96 62.95
C VAL A 144 108.97 -18.10 64.29
N GLN A 145 108.12 -17.11 64.61
CA GLN A 145 107.16 -17.18 65.71
C GLN A 145 106.02 -18.14 65.33
N ASP A 146 105.64 -18.96 66.30
CA ASP A 146 104.47 -19.83 66.30
C ASP A 146 103.27 -19.18 65.64
N THR A 147 102.87 -19.69 64.49
CA THR A 147 101.59 -19.39 63.86
C THR A 147 101.14 -20.59 63.02
N ASP A 148 100.86 -21.70 63.71
CA ASP A 148 99.58 -22.40 63.74
C ASP A 148 99.79 -23.74 64.45
N GLY A 149 99.04 -23.98 65.52
CA GLY A 149 99.10 -25.22 66.28
C GLY A 149 98.65 -26.40 65.41
N GLY A 150 99.58 -27.28 65.06
CA GLY A 150 99.24 -28.52 64.38
C GLY A 150 100.44 -29.23 63.76
N GLU A 151 100.74 -30.41 64.33
CA GLU A 151 101.41 -31.56 63.74
C GLU A 151 102.94 -31.67 63.79
N ASP A 152 103.72 -30.59 63.72
CA ASP A 152 105.19 -30.73 63.68
C ASP A 152 105.83 -30.73 65.09
N SER A 153 105.31 -31.60 65.98
CA SER A 153 105.70 -31.72 67.40
C SER A 153 107.19 -32.00 67.63
N GLU A 154 107.86 -32.63 66.67
CA GLU A 154 109.30 -32.91 66.75
C GLU A 154 110.15 -31.67 66.42
N LEU A 155 109.72 -30.84 65.46
CA LEU A 155 110.41 -29.60 65.11
C LEU A 155 110.34 -28.58 66.26
N ASP A 156 109.20 -28.49 66.94
CA ASP A 156 109.02 -27.60 68.08
C ASP A 156 109.80 -28.07 69.31
N ALA A 157 109.93 -29.39 69.51
CA ALA A 157 110.80 -29.96 70.54
C ALA A 157 112.28 -29.57 70.28
N LEU A 158 112.77 -29.76 69.05
CA LEU A 158 114.14 -29.40 68.65
C LEU A 158 114.40 -27.89 68.75
N ARG A 159 113.43 -27.04 68.39
CA ARG A 159 113.51 -25.58 68.56
C ARG A 159 113.59 -25.17 70.03
N THR A 160 112.82 -25.83 70.88
CA THR A 160 112.82 -25.58 72.34
C THR A 160 114.15 -26.01 72.95
N GLU A 161 114.67 -27.17 72.55
CA GLU A 161 115.98 -27.66 72.96
C GLU A 161 117.10 -26.71 72.52
N LEU A 162 117.07 -26.25 71.26
CA LEU A 162 117.99 -25.25 70.72
C LEU A 162 117.98 -23.96 71.54
N ARG A 163 116.78 -23.42 71.86
CA ARG A 163 116.63 -22.23 72.69
C ARG A 163 117.22 -22.44 74.10
N SER A 164 117.01 -23.63 74.70
CA SER A 164 117.56 -23.96 76.01
C SER A 164 119.10 -23.98 76.00
N LYS A 165 119.70 -24.65 75.00
CA LYS A 165 121.16 -24.79 74.85
C LYS A 165 121.82 -23.47 74.47
N MET A 166 121.16 -22.64 73.66
CA MET A 166 121.62 -21.27 73.39
C MET A 166 121.66 -20.40 74.65
N THR A 167 120.63 -20.53 75.50
CA THR A 167 120.56 -19.82 76.79
C THR A 167 121.65 -20.32 77.75
N GLU A 168 121.87 -21.63 77.81
CA GLU A 168 122.93 -22.26 78.59
C GLU A 168 124.32 -21.79 78.13
N ARG A 169 124.58 -21.80 76.82
CA ARG A 169 125.81 -21.25 76.23
C ARG A 169 125.98 -19.76 76.57
N ALA A 170 124.93 -18.94 76.43
CA ALA A 170 124.99 -17.52 76.74
C ALA A 170 125.36 -17.27 78.21
N SER A 171 124.83 -18.08 79.14
CA SER A 171 125.15 -17.98 80.57
C SER A 171 126.58 -18.42 80.92
N LEU A 172 127.12 -19.43 80.22
CA LEU A 172 128.46 -19.98 80.43
C LEU A 172 129.55 -19.14 79.74
N ALA A 173 129.24 -18.54 78.59
CA ALA A 173 130.14 -17.66 77.84
C ALA A 173 130.56 -16.42 78.65
N VAL A 174 129.65 -15.87 79.46
CA VAL A 174 129.93 -14.75 80.37
C VAL A 174 130.97 -15.10 81.44
N ARG A 175 131.04 -16.39 81.86
CA ARG A 175 131.90 -16.84 82.97
C ARG A 175 133.25 -17.40 82.54
N TYR A 176 133.32 -18.13 81.42
CA TYR A 176 134.50 -18.93 81.08
C TYR A 176 135.21 -18.52 79.78
N GLY A 177 134.70 -17.53 79.04
CA GLY A 177 135.29 -17.07 77.78
C GLY A 177 135.14 -18.08 76.62
N ASP A 178 135.22 -17.60 75.38
CA ASP A 178 134.76 -18.33 74.18
C ASP A 178 135.51 -19.64 73.84
N SER A 179 136.66 -19.89 74.48
CA SER A 179 137.60 -20.99 74.18
C SER A 179 137.62 -22.12 75.21
N HIS A 180 136.76 -22.07 76.24
CA HIS A 180 136.70 -23.12 77.27
C HIS A 180 136.16 -24.46 76.71
N PRO A 181 136.71 -25.63 77.10
CA PRO A 181 136.30 -26.93 76.56
C PRO A 181 134.79 -27.18 76.57
N LYS A 182 134.10 -26.80 77.67
CA LYS A 182 132.64 -26.92 77.79
C LYS A 182 131.84 -26.03 76.82
N ILE A 183 132.38 -24.87 76.41
CA ILE A 183 131.70 -23.99 75.43
C ILE A 183 131.90 -24.52 74.01
N LEU A 184 133.04 -25.15 73.73
CA LEU A 184 133.27 -25.85 72.46
C LEU A 184 132.36 -27.08 72.33
N GLU A 185 132.15 -27.83 73.42
CA GLU A 185 131.18 -28.92 73.50
C GLU A 185 129.74 -28.43 73.23
N LEU A 186 129.30 -27.37 73.93
CA LEU A 186 128.01 -26.72 73.68
C LEU A 186 127.87 -26.13 72.26
N LYS A 187 128.95 -25.59 71.68
CA LYS A 187 128.96 -25.14 70.27
C LYS A 187 128.76 -26.32 69.32
N GLY A 188 129.36 -27.48 69.61
CA GLY A 188 129.15 -28.73 68.90
C GLY A 188 127.71 -29.25 69.02
N GLU A 189 127.15 -29.25 70.24
CA GLU A 189 125.75 -29.63 70.50
C GLU A 189 124.76 -28.71 69.75
N ILE A 190 124.95 -27.39 69.81
CA ILE A 190 124.10 -26.43 69.09
C ILE A 190 124.21 -26.60 67.58
N ALA A 191 125.41 -26.87 67.05
CA ALA A 191 125.60 -27.15 65.63
C ALA A 191 124.92 -28.47 65.21
N ALA A 192 124.99 -29.50 66.05
CA ALA A 192 124.29 -30.76 65.83
C ALA A 192 122.76 -30.55 65.81
N ILE A 193 122.19 -29.86 66.81
CA ILE A 193 120.76 -29.56 66.87
C ILE A 193 120.31 -28.70 65.67
N ARG A 194 121.10 -27.70 65.26
CA ARG A 194 120.81 -26.91 64.04
C ARG A 194 120.79 -27.76 62.77
N THR A 195 121.67 -28.76 62.69
CA THR A 195 121.74 -29.69 61.55
C THR A 195 120.52 -30.61 61.57
N SER A 196 120.13 -31.13 62.74
CA SER A 196 118.89 -31.89 62.92
C SER A 196 117.63 -31.08 62.56
N ILE A 197 117.58 -29.79 62.91
CA ILE A 197 116.48 -28.89 62.53
C ILE A 197 116.44 -28.66 61.00
N ASP A 198 117.58 -28.43 60.34
CA ASP A 198 117.61 -28.24 58.87
C ASP A 198 117.23 -29.55 58.14
N ASP A 199 117.62 -30.71 58.67
CA ASP A 199 117.25 -32.01 58.10
C ASP A 199 115.76 -32.34 58.32
N GLU A 200 115.20 -31.98 59.48
CA GLU A 200 113.76 -32.08 59.74
C GLU A 200 112.96 -31.12 58.84
N ILE A 201 113.38 -29.85 58.72
CA ILE A 201 112.77 -28.88 57.82
C ILE A 201 112.88 -29.32 56.36
N LYS A 202 114.00 -29.92 55.91
CA LYS A 202 114.11 -30.50 54.56
C LYS A 202 113.12 -31.63 54.35
N THR A 203 112.95 -32.49 55.35
CA THR A 203 112.00 -33.61 55.29
C THR A 203 110.57 -33.09 55.20
N LEU A 204 110.20 -32.11 56.03
CA LEU A 204 108.89 -31.46 55.99
C LEU A 204 108.65 -30.66 54.69
N ILE A 205 109.65 -29.96 54.16
CA ILE A 205 109.55 -29.30 52.84
C ILE A 205 109.33 -30.34 51.75
N LYS A 206 110.00 -31.49 51.81
CA LYS A 206 109.83 -32.57 50.84
C LYS A 206 108.41 -33.14 50.92
N ILE A 207 107.91 -33.43 52.12
CA ILE A 207 106.54 -33.91 52.35
C ILE A 207 105.53 -32.89 51.82
N ALA A 208 105.62 -31.62 52.22
CA ALA A 208 104.71 -30.57 51.77
C ALA A 208 104.80 -30.31 50.25
N ALA A 209 105.98 -30.49 49.63
CA ALA A 209 106.15 -30.37 48.18
C ALA A 209 105.53 -31.55 47.43
N ASP A 210 105.66 -32.77 47.97
CA ASP A 210 105.05 -33.97 47.42
C ASP A 210 103.52 -33.89 47.56
N ASP A 211 103.00 -33.46 48.72
CA ASP A 211 101.56 -33.21 48.96
C ASP A 211 101.00 -32.14 48.00
N LEU A 212 101.73 -31.04 47.80
CA LEU A 212 101.33 -29.99 46.87
C LEU A 212 101.28 -30.51 45.43
N LYS A 213 102.27 -31.31 45.03
CA LYS A 213 102.33 -31.93 43.71
C LYS A 213 101.19 -32.93 43.51
N GLU A 214 100.85 -33.69 44.55
CA GLU A 214 99.68 -34.57 44.56
C GLU A 214 98.39 -33.77 44.39
N ALA A 215 98.18 -32.72 45.19
CA ALA A 215 97.01 -31.85 45.09
C ALA A 215 96.89 -31.19 43.70
N GLN A 216 98.01 -30.74 43.11
CA GLN A 216 98.06 -30.21 41.74
C GLN A 216 97.74 -31.27 40.68
N ALA A 217 98.19 -32.51 40.85
CA ALA A 217 97.87 -33.61 39.95
C ALA A 217 96.38 -33.96 40.00
N VAL A 218 95.80 -34.01 41.21
CA VAL A 218 94.36 -34.22 41.43
C VAL A 218 93.54 -33.09 40.82
N GLU A 219 93.90 -31.82 41.06
CA GLU A 219 93.20 -30.66 40.48
C GLU A 219 93.22 -30.70 38.95
N ASN A 220 94.37 -30.97 38.34
CA ASN A 220 94.51 -31.07 36.88
C ASN A 220 93.70 -32.24 36.31
N GLY A 221 93.68 -33.38 37.00
CA GLY A 221 92.84 -34.53 36.65
C GLY A 221 91.35 -34.17 36.70
N LEU A 222 90.93 -33.55 37.79
CA LEU A 222 89.54 -33.19 38.03
C LEU A 222 89.05 -32.08 37.09
N SER A 223 89.89 -31.07 36.80
CA SER A 223 89.59 -30.03 35.80
C SER A 223 89.45 -30.61 34.38
N LYS A 224 90.24 -31.63 34.02
CA LYS A 224 90.07 -32.33 32.72
C LYS A 224 88.74 -33.07 32.65
N VAL A 225 88.34 -33.74 33.74
CA VAL A 225 87.05 -34.45 33.83
C VAL A 225 85.89 -33.45 33.79
N GLN A 226 85.96 -32.36 34.55
CA GLN A 226 84.99 -31.25 34.54
C GLN A 226 84.81 -30.67 33.13
N ASN A 227 85.90 -30.36 32.42
CA ASN A 227 85.83 -29.83 31.05
C ASN A 227 85.22 -30.82 30.06
N LYS A 228 85.47 -32.13 30.22
CA LYS A 228 84.82 -33.18 29.43
C LYS A 228 83.33 -33.25 29.74
N ALA A 229 82.94 -33.23 31.02
CA ALA A 229 81.55 -33.23 31.45
C ALA A 229 80.80 -31.99 30.94
N GLN A 230 81.39 -30.79 31.00
CA GLN A 230 80.80 -29.56 30.49
C GLN A 230 80.58 -29.60 28.96
N LYS A 231 81.54 -30.11 28.19
CA LYS A 231 81.38 -30.32 26.74
C LYS A 231 80.28 -31.34 26.42
N ALA A 232 80.22 -32.44 27.16
CA ALA A 232 79.16 -33.43 27.03
C ALA A 232 77.78 -32.83 27.36
N GLY A 233 77.70 -31.95 28.37
CA GLY A 233 76.49 -31.21 28.70
C GLY A 233 76.04 -30.25 27.59
N MET A 234 76.97 -29.54 26.95
CA MET A 234 76.66 -28.66 25.80
C MET A 234 76.14 -29.45 24.59
N ASP A 235 76.78 -30.56 24.23
CA ASP A 235 76.35 -31.44 23.14
C ASP A 235 74.97 -32.07 23.44
N LEU A 236 74.74 -32.49 24.68
CA LEU A 236 73.44 -33.00 25.12
C LEU A 236 72.35 -31.92 25.03
N ASN A 237 72.66 -30.67 25.39
CA ASN A 237 71.74 -29.55 25.26
C ASN A 237 71.38 -29.24 23.79
N LEU A 238 72.36 -29.27 22.88
CA LEU A 238 72.09 -29.09 21.44
C LEU A 238 71.17 -30.19 20.90
N ARG A 239 71.41 -31.45 21.31
CA ARG A 239 70.53 -32.58 20.95
C ARG A 239 69.12 -32.43 21.53
N GLU A 240 68.99 -31.92 22.74
CA GLU A 240 67.68 -31.66 23.35
C GLU A 240 66.90 -30.60 22.58
N ILE A 241 67.56 -29.54 22.11
CA ILE A 241 66.90 -28.51 21.28
C ILE A 241 66.35 -29.13 19.99
N GLU A 242 67.13 -29.99 19.33
CA GLU A 242 66.69 -30.65 18.11
C GLU A 242 65.56 -31.67 18.38
N TYR A 243 65.67 -32.46 19.45
CA TYR A 243 64.61 -33.35 19.92
C TYR A 243 63.32 -32.57 20.17
N SER A 244 63.38 -31.48 20.94
CA SER A 244 62.26 -30.60 21.25
C SER A 244 61.64 -30.00 19.99
N ARG A 245 62.45 -29.60 18.99
CA ARG A 245 61.95 -29.11 17.69
C ARG A 245 61.16 -30.19 16.95
N LEU A 246 61.71 -31.40 16.83
CA LEU A 246 61.05 -32.53 16.16
C LEU A 246 59.79 -32.97 16.91
N ASN A 247 59.84 -33.03 18.25
CA ASN A 247 58.70 -33.39 19.09
C ASN A 247 57.56 -32.38 18.98
N ARG A 248 57.86 -31.07 18.97
CA ARG A 248 56.86 -30.01 18.73
C ARG A 248 56.23 -30.14 17.35
N GLN A 249 57.02 -30.42 16.30
CA GLN A 249 56.49 -30.62 14.95
C GLN A 249 55.54 -31.81 14.90
N ARG A 250 55.94 -32.95 15.49
CA ARG A 250 55.10 -34.14 15.61
C ARG A 250 53.80 -33.84 16.37
N GLU A 251 53.89 -33.19 17.52
CA GLU A 251 52.72 -32.87 18.34
C GLU A 251 51.77 -31.89 17.63
N SER A 252 52.30 -30.90 16.90
CA SER A 252 51.51 -30.00 16.07
C SER A 252 50.77 -30.75 14.97
N ASN A 253 51.47 -31.62 14.23
CA ASN A 253 50.87 -32.44 13.18
C ASN A 253 49.81 -33.41 13.75
N ALA A 254 50.06 -34.00 14.93
CA ALA A 254 49.13 -34.89 15.60
C ALA A 254 47.85 -34.17 16.05
N LYS A 255 47.97 -32.97 16.63
CA LYS A 255 46.82 -32.14 17.02
C LYS A 255 45.99 -31.71 15.80
N LEU A 256 46.67 -31.32 14.71
CA LEU A 256 45.99 -30.97 13.47
C LEU A 256 45.28 -32.19 12.84
N TYR A 257 45.93 -33.35 12.84
CA TYR A 257 45.32 -34.59 12.37
C TYR A 257 44.07 -34.95 13.17
N ASP A 258 44.13 -34.91 14.50
CA ASP A 258 42.97 -35.18 15.37
C ASP A 258 41.83 -34.17 15.16
N LEU A 259 42.14 -32.89 15.05
CA LEU A 259 41.15 -31.85 14.75
C LEU A 259 40.47 -32.10 13.40
N LEU A 260 41.25 -32.43 12.37
CA LEU A 260 40.72 -32.75 11.04
C LEU A 260 39.89 -34.03 11.07
N LEU A 261 40.32 -35.07 11.79
CA LEU A 261 39.59 -36.33 11.97
C LEU A 261 38.25 -36.11 12.67
N LYS A 262 38.22 -35.29 13.72
CA LYS A 262 36.98 -34.90 14.39
C LYS A 262 36.07 -34.13 13.45
N ARG A 263 36.63 -33.19 12.69
CA ARG A 263 35.87 -32.37 11.74
C ARG A 263 35.32 -33.16 10.56
N THR A 264 36.07 -34.15 10.05
CA THR A 264 35.56 -35.07 9.01
C THR A 264 34.40 -35.90 9.55
N ALA A 265 34.53 -36.49 10.74
CA ALA A 265 33.46 -37.24 11.37
C ALA A 265 32.18 -36.42 11.59
N GLU A 266 32.30 -35.18 12.08
CA GLU A 266 31.16 -34.24 12.22
C GLU A 266 30.51 -33.91 10.86
N THR A 267 31.33 -33.70 9.82
CA THR A 267 30.86 -33.37 8.48
C THR A 267 30.14 -34.57 7.83
N ASP A 268 30.67 -35.78 8.01
CA ASP A 268 30.02 -37.02 7.57
C ASP A 268 28.70 -37.30 8.31
N LEU A 269 28.65 -37.08 9.63
CA LEU A 269 27.40 -37.14 10.39
C LEU A 269 26.38 -36.14 9.87
N THR A 270 26.81 -34.91 9.56
CA THR A 270 25.94 -33.88 8.98
C THR A 270 25.40 -34.29 7.60
N ARG A 271 26.24 -34.94 6.78
CA ARG A 271 25.85 -35.51 5.49
C ARG A 271 24.78 -36.61 5.64
N LEU A 272 24.87 -37.42 6.70
CA LEU A 272 23.91 -38.48 7.01
C LEU A 272 22.58 -37.95 7.58
N LEU A 273 22.61 -36.89 8.38
CA LEU A 273 21.42 -36.37 9.08
C LEU A 273 20.40 -35.65 8.19
N ARG A 274 20.71 -35.38 6.91
CA ARG A 274 19.79 -34.78 5.90
C ARG A 274 18.88 -33.67 6.46
N THR A 275 19.41 -32.76 7.26
CA THR A 275 18.58 -31.77 7.96
C THR A 275 18.13 -30.66 6.99
N THR A 276 16.84 -30.64 6.67
CA THR A 276 16.19 -29.59 5.87
C THR A 276 15.65 -28.50 6.79
N HIS A 277 16.05 -27.24 6.57
CA HIS A 277 15.45 -26.09 7.29
C HIS A 277 14.13 -25.60 6.67
N VAL A 278 13.77 -26.15 5.51
CA VAL A 278 12.53 -25.86 4.78
C VAL A 278 11.63 -27.08 4.91
N ARG A 279 10.43 -26.88 5.44
CA ARG A 279 9.42 -27.93 5.53
C ARG A 279 8.11 -27.37 5.01
N VAL A 280 7.37 -28.20 4.27
CA VAL A 280 5.99 -27.89 3.91
C VAL A 280 5.13 -27.95 5.17
N VAL A 281 4.55 -26.81 5.55
CA VAL A 281 3.63 -26.72 6.69
C VAL A 281 2.24 -27.21 6.28
N ASP A 282 1.75 -26.72 5.15
CA ASP A 282 0.47 -27.11 4.55
C ASP A 282 0.63 -27.29 3.05
N ALA A 283 0.01 -28.34 2.51
CA ALA A 283 0.09 -28.67 1.09
C ALA A 283 -1.00 -27.94 0.30
N ALA A 284 -0.73 -27.60 -0.95
CA ALA A 284 -1.73 -26.99 -1.81
C ALA A 284 -2.83 -28.03 -2.15
N LEU A 285 -4.06 -27.74 -1.71
CA LEU A 285 -5.23 -28.54 -2.03
C LEU A 285 -5.85 -28.09 -3.36
N VAL A 286 -6.51 -29.02 -4.06
CA VAL A 286 -7.27 -28.70 -5.28
C VAL A 286 -8.44 -27.78 -4.92
N PRO A 287 -8.50 -26.56 -5.47
CA PRO A 287 -9.58 -25.63 -5.15
C PRO A 287 -10.91 -26.16 -5.69
N LYS A 288 -11.94 -26.19 -4.83
CA LYS A 288 -13.28 -26.70 -5.17
C LYS A 288 -14.08 -25.77 -6.10
N GLY A 289 -13.62 -24.53 -6.31
CA GLY A 289 -14.28 -23.54 -7.15
C GLY A 289 -13.28 -22.50 -7.66
N ALA A 290 -13.71 -21.69 -8.62
CA ALA A 290 -12.89 -20.64 -9.20
C ALA A 290 -12.59 -19.54 -8.14
N ILE A 291 -11.30 -19.31 -7.87
CA ILE A 291 -10.84 -18.27 -6.94
C ILE A 291 -10.97 -16.88 -7.57
N SER A 292 -10.64 -16.76 -8.86
CA SER A 292 -10.74 -15.51 -9.62
C SER A 292 -11.01 -15.80 -11.10
N PRO A 293 -11.85 -15.01 -11.80
CA PRO A 293 -12.71 -13.95 -11.28
C PRO A 293 -13.96 -14.48 -10.58
N MET A 294 -14.45 -13.78 -9.55
CA MET A 294 -15.73 -14.08 -8.89
C MET A 294 -16.90 -13.64 -9.76
N VAL A 295 -17.29 -14.48 -10.73
CA VAL A 295 -18.28 -14.14 -11.77
C VAL A 295 -19.60 -13.64 -11.17
N SER A 296 -20.11 -14.29 -10.12
CA SER A 296 -21.35 -13.88 -9.46
C SER A 296 -21.28 -12.47 -8.88
N LEU A 297 -20.19 -12.14 -8.17
CA LEU A 297 -19.99 -10.81 -7.59
C LEU A 297 -19.86 -9.74 -8.69
N ASN A 298 -19.12 -10.05 -9.75
CA ASN A 298 -18.95 -9.13 -10.88
C ASN A 298 -20.28 -8.89 -11.63
N VAL A 299 -21.10 -9.93 -11.82
CA VAL A 299 -22.41 -9.82 -12.46
C VAL A 299 -23.38 -9.01 -11.58
N ILE A 300 -23.40 -9.25 -10.27
CA ILE A 300 -24.23 -8.48 -9.33
C ILE A 300 -23.79 -7.01 -9.32
N GLY A 301 -22.49 -6.75 -9.25
CA GLY A 301 -21.92 -5.40 -9.31
C GLY A 301 -22.25 -4.69 -10.63
N GLY A 302 -22.13 -5.40 -11.76
CA GLY A 302 -22.49 -4.89 -13.08
C GLY A 302 -23.99 -4.60 -13.22
N ALA A 303 -24.85 -5.50 -12.74
CA ALA A 303 -26.30 -5.32 -12.77
C ALA A 303 -26.74 -4.12 -11.91
N PHE A 304 -26.17 -3.98 -10.70
CA PHE A 304 -26.45 -2.85 -9.82
C PHE A 304 -25.95 -1.52 -10.42
N GLY A 305 -24.73 -1.51 -10.98
CA GLY A 305 -24.19 -0.34 -11.68
C GLY A 305 -25.01 0.06 -12.90
N GLY A 306 -25.46 -0.91 -13.71
CA GLY A 306 -26.32 -0.67 -14.86
C GLY A 306 -27.70 -0.13 -14.47
N LEU A 307 -28.29 -0.66 -13.41
CA LEU A 307 -29.57 -0.19 -12.87
C LEU A 307 -29.47 1.24 -12.32
N LEU A 308 -28.42 1.56 -11.57
CA LEU A 308 -28.15 2.92 -11.10
C LEU A 308 -27.98 3.91 -12.25
N LEU A 309 -27.21 3.55 -13.27
CA LEU A 309 -27.05 4.35 -14.49
C LEU A 309 -28.38 4.53 -15.23
N GLY A 310 -29.17 3.46 -15.34
CA GLY A 310 -30.49 3.50 -15.97
C GLY A 310 -31.45 4.46 -15.26
N PHE A 311 -31.54 4.39 -13.93
CA PHE A 311 -32.34 5.33 -13.14
C PHE A 311 -31.80 6.76 -13.22
N GLY A 312 -30.48 6.93 -13.17
CA GLY A 312 -29.84 8.24 -13.32
C GLY A 312 -30.18 8.88 -14.66
N LEU A 313 -30.08 8.11 -15.76
CA LEU A 313 -30.43 8.58 -17.10
C LEU A 313 -31.92 8.90 -17.24
N ALA A 314 -32.80 8.05 -16.70
CA ALA A 314 -34.24 8.28 -16.72
C ALA A 314 -34.62 9.56 -15.96
N PHE A 315 -34.01 9.79 -14.79
CA PHE A 315 -34.21 11.01 -14.01
C PHE A 315 -33.70 12.26 -14.75
N LEU A 316 -32.54 12.16 -15.40
CA LEU A 316 -31.96 13.26 -16.17
C LEU A 316 -32.85 13.62 -17.38
N LEU A 317 -33.32 12.61 -18.13
CA LEU A 317 -34.27 12.81 -19.23
C LEU A 317 -35.59 13.42 -18.73
N HIS A 318 -36.05 13.02 -17.55
CA HIS A 318 -37.25 13.60 -16.94
C HIS A 318 -37.05 15.08 -16.57
N GLN A 319 -35.90 15.45 -16.02
CA GLN A 319 -35.58 16.83 -15.66
C GLN A 319 -35.43 17.74 -16.89
N MET A 320 -35.07 17.17 -18.04
CA MET A 320 -34.96 17.91 -19.31
C MET A 320 -36.32 18.18 -19.99
N ASP A 321 -37.42 17.56 -19.55
CA ASP A 321 -38.75 17.84 -20.10
C ASP A 321 -39.28 19.19 -19.59
N ARG A 322 -39.32 20.18 -20.48
CA ARG A 322 -39.73 21.57 -20.18
C ARG A 322 -41.19 21.88 -20.54
N ARG A 323 -41.99 20.86 -20.86
CA ARG A 323 -43.40 21.04 -21.24
C ARG A 323 -44.25 21.43 -20.04
N ILE A 324 -45.23 22.32 -20.25
CA ILE A 324 -46.22 22.71 -19.25
C ILE A 324 -47.13 21.51 -18.96
N GLN A 325 -47.26 21.09 -17.72
CA GLN A 325 -48.13 19.96 -17.36
C GLN A 325 -49.38 20.41 -16.59
N ASP A 326 -49.21 21.35 -15.67
CA ASP A 326 -50.26 21.79 -14.74
C ASP A 326 -50.37 23.32 -14.64
N VAL A 327 -51.44 23.80 -13.99
CA VAL A 327 -51.70 25.23 -13.73
C VAL A 327 -50.53 25.95 -13.05
N PRO A 328 -49.88 25.41 -11.99
CA PRO A 328 -48.76 26.11 -11.34
C PRO A 328 -47.55 26.31 -12.26
N ASP A 329 -47.37 25.47 -13.28
CA ASP A 329 -46.29 25.67 -14.25
C ASP A 329 -46.48 26.95 -15.06
N VAL A 330 -47.73 27.35 -15.32
CA VAL A 330 -48.08 28.56 -16.07
C VAL A 330 -48.12 29.78 -15.16
N GLU A 331 -48.67 29.65 -13.96
CA GLU A 331 -48.74 30.75 -12.99
C GLU A 331 -47.33 31.21 -12.54
N ARG A 332 -46.37 30.29 -12.42
CA ARG A 332 -44.95 30.63 -12.17
C ARG A 332 -44.31 31.50 -13.26
N LEU A 333 -44.89 31.51 -14.46
CA LEU A 333 -44.44 32.34 -15.58
C LEU A 333 -45.12 33.73 -15.58
N GLY A 334 -45.98 34.02 -14.60
CA GLY A 334 -46.70 35.29 -14.47
C GLY A 334 -47.99 35.38 -15.27
N LEU A 335 -48.53 34.25 -15.74
CA LEU A 335 -49.82 34.21 -16.45
C LEU A 335 -50.89 33.55 -15.57
N THR A 336 -51.91 34.33 -15.19
CA THR A 336 -53.07 33.83 -14.44
C THR A 336 -53.92 32.92 -15.32
N ILE A 337 -54.23 31.71 -14.87
CA ILE A 337 -55.13 30.79 -15.60
C ILE A 337 -56.59 31.11 -15.26
N LEU A 338 -57.38 31.44 -16.29
CA LEU A 338 -58.83 31.72 -16.17
C LEU A 338 -59.67 30.44 -16.24
N GLY A 339 -59.12 29.33 -16.72
CA GLY A 339 -59.79 28.03 -16.70
C GLY A 339 -58.98 26.92 -17.37
N VAL A 340 -59.42 25.68 -17.13
CA VAL A 340 -58.74 24.45 -17.54
C VAL A 340 -59.67 23.63 -18.42
N PHE A 341 -59.31 23.41 -19.67
CA PHE A 341 -60.12 22.65 -20.63
C PHE A 341 -59.66 21.19 -20.66
N PRO A 342 -60.55 20.23 -20.33
CA PRO A 342 -60.21 18.82 -20.38
C PRO A 342 -60.05 18.36 -21.83
N ARG A 343 -59.27 17.30 -22.02
CA ARG A 343 -59.10 16.63 -23.30
C ARG A 343 -60.42 16.04 -23.80
N VAL A 344 -60.90 16.54 -24.93
CA VAL A 344 -62.06 16.02 -25.67
C VAL A 344 -61.54 15.40 -26.96
N SER A 345 -61.92 14.15 -27.26
CA SER A 345 -61.56 13.50 -28.54
C SER A 345 -62.78 13.45 -29.45
N ALA A 346 -62.54 13.73 -30.73
CA ALA A 346 -63.55 13.55 -31.75
C ALA A 346 -63.78 12.05 -31.97
N SER A 347 -65.03 11.59 -31.95
CA SER A 347 -65.33 10.18 -32.24
C SER A 347 -64.84 9.84 -33.66
N GLY A 348 -63.93 8.85 -33.77
CA GLY A 348 -63.37 8.38 -35.05
C GLY A 348 -61.99 8.93 -35.47
N ALA A 349 -61.32 9.79 -34.70
CA ALA A 349 -60.01 10.36 -35.10
C ALA A 349 -58.78 9.46 -34.85
N ASP A 350 -58.89 8.40 -34.04
CA ASP A 350 -57.77 7.53 -33.61
C ASP A 350 -57.88 6.08 -34.13
N SER A 351 -58.16 5.90 -35.43
CA SER A 351 -58.13 4.58 -36.09
C SER A 351 -56.92 4.38 -37.03
N SER A 352 -55.76 4.91 -36.66
CA SER A 352 -54.50 4.61 -37.36
C SER A 352 -53.33 4.40 -36.38
N GLY A 353 -53.06 3.13 -36.07
CA GLY A 353 -51.74 2.71 -35.57
C GLY A 353 -51.74 1.79 -34.35
N GLY A 354 -51.52 0.49 -34.60
CA GLY A 354 -50.73 -0.39 -33.74
C GLY A 354 -51.37 -0.91 -32.45
N TYR A 355 -51.10 -2.19 -32.16
CA TYR A 355 -51.41 -2.89 -30.91
C TYR A 355 -51.02 -2.06 -29.68
N SER A 356 -51.95 -1.28 -29.12
CA SER A 356 -51.80 -0.71 -27.80
C SER A 356 -53.09 -0.90 -26.99
N SER A 357 -52.89 -1.53 -25.84
CA SER A 357 -53.81 -1.87 -24.75
C SER A 357 -55.22 -1.27 -24.79
N ARG A 358 -56.20 -2.18 -24.82
CA ARG A 358 -57.65 -1.99 -24.63
C ARG A 358 -58.03 -1.15 -23.39
N ARG A 359 -57.11 -0.90 -22.45
CA ARG A 359 -57.32 -0.11 -21.21
C ARG A 359 -57.32 1.42 -21.39
N LYS A 360 -56.91 1.97 -22.54
CA LYS A 360 -56.82 3.44 -22.71
C LYS A 360 -58.11 4.11 -23.23
N ARG A 361 -59.10 3.33 -23.69
CA ARG A 361 -60.35 3.83 -24.30
C ARG A 361 -61.37 4.41 -23.32
N GLU A 362 -61.21 4.18 -22.01
CA GLU A 362 -62.23 4.54 -21.00
C GLU A 362 -62.14 6.01 -20.49
N ARG A 363 -61.21 6.82 -21.02
CA ARG A 363 -60.77 8.07 -20.37
C ARG A 363 -60.98 9.34 -21.17
N VAL A 364 -61.69 9.28 -22.30
CA VAL A 364 -61.91 10.43 -23.17
C VAL A 364 -63.40 10.55 -23.50
N VAL A 365 -63.95 11.75 -23.36
CA VAL A 365 -65.32 12.04 -23.81
C VAL A 365 -65.28 12.09 -25.34
N GLU A 366 -65.93 11.13 -25.98
CA GLU A 366 -66.12 11.12 -27.44
C GLU A 366 -67.25 12.09 -27.80
N VAL A 367 -66.95 13.08 -28.63
CA VAL A 367 -67.92 14.06 -29.13
C VAL A 367 -67.83 14.11 -30.65
N GLU A 368 -68.94 14.27 -31.36
CA GLU A 368 -68.97 14.37 -32.83
C GLU A 368 -68.19 15.60 -33.34
N ASN A 369 -68.29 16.73 -32.63
CA ASN A 369 -67.56 17.94 -32.95
C ASN A 369 -66.96 18.59 -31.67
N PRO A 370 -65.64 18.47 -31.43
CA PRO A 370 -64.99 19.05 -30.25
C PRO A 370 -65.04 20.58 -30.23
N ASP A 371 -65.25 21.24 -31.37
CA ASP A 371 -65.30 22.70 -31.45
C ASP A 371 -66.65 23.26 -30.93
N GLN A 372 -67.69 22.43 -30.73
CA GLN A 372 -69.02 22.83 -30.23
C GLN A 372 -69.48 22.02 -28.99
N VAL A 373 -68.57 21.61 -28.14
CA VAL A 373 -68.86 20.73 -26.99
C VAL A 373 -69.83 21.39 -25.99
N VAL A 374 -69.75 22.71 -25.81
CA VAL A 374 -70.66 23.45 -24.92
C VAL A 374 -72.11 23.38 -25.39
N HIS A 375 -72.33 23.35 -26.71
CA HIS A 375 -73.67 23.28 -27.31
C HIS A 375 -74.18 21.83 -27.39
N THR A 376 -73.33 20.91 -27.88
CA THR A 376 -73.71 19.50 -28.09
C THR A 376 -73.79 18.70 -26.80
N HIS A 377 -72.94 19.01 -25.80
CA HIS A 377 -72.89 18.31 -24.52
C HIS A 377 -72.82 19.32 -23.34
N PRO A 378 -73.92 20.04 -23.04
CA PRO A 378 -73.93 21.10 -22.03
C PRO A 378 -73.59 20.64 -20.60
N MET A 379 -73.81 19.36 -20.28
CA MET A 379 -73.48 18.77 -18.97
C MET A 379 -72.06 18.19 -18.90
N SER A 380 -71.24 18.39 -19.94
CA SER A 380 -69.86 17.89 -19.98
C SER A 380 -68.90 18.71 -19.12
N MET A 381 -67.78 18.11 -18.73
CA MET A 381 -66.70 18.80 -18.00
C MET A 381 -66.11 19.96 -18.80
N ALA A 382 -66.03 19.82 -20.12
CA ALA A 382 -65.57 20.90 -21.00
C ALA A 382 -66.56 22.07 -21.00
N ALA A 383 -67.86 21.80 -21.00
CA ALA A 383 -68.88 22.84 -20.90
C ALA A 383 -68.78 23.61 -19.56
N GLU A 384 -68.59 22.90 -18.45
CA GLU A 384 -68.41 23.53 -17.14
C GLU A 384 -67.14 24.38 -17.08
N SER A 385 -66.05 23.90 -17.66
CA SER A 385 -64.80 24.66 -17.75
C SER A 385 -64.97 25.97 -18.54
N CYS A 386 -65.80 25.97 -19.59
CA CYS A 386 -66.14 27.18 -20.34
C CYS A 386 -66.99 28.15 -19.51
N ARG A 387 -67.90 27.64 -18.66
CA ARG A 387 -68.68 28.47 -17.73
C ARG A 387 -67.79 29.10 -16.66
N THR A 388 -66.78 28.40 -16.18
CA THR A 388 -65.76 28.96 -15.27
C THR A 388 -65.01 30.11 -15.95
N VAL A 389 -64.48 29.89 -17.16
CA VAL A 389 -63.80 30.96 -17.92
C VAL A 389 -64.73 32.15 -18.15
N ARG A 390 -65.97 31.91 -18.56
CA ARG A 390 -66.99 32.94 -18.72
C ARG A 390 -67.18 33.77 -17.45
N THR A 391 -67.33 33.11 -16.31
CA THR A 391 -67.55 33.76 -15.01
C THR A 391 -66.36 34.63 -14.63
N ASN A 392 -65.13 34.13 -14.81
CA ASN A 392 -63.90 34.89 -14.58
C ASN A 392 -63.80 36.10 -15.53
N LEU A 393 -64.14 35.94 -16.81
CA LEU A 393 -64.19 37.04 -17.78
C LEU A 393 -65.28 38.08 -17.47
N MET A 394 -66.38 37.68 -16.83
CA MET A 394 -67.42 38.61 -16.37
C MET A 394 -66.94 39.42 -15.17
N PHE A 395 -66.25 38.80 -14.19
CA PHE A 395 -65.67 39.51 -13.05
C PHE A 395 -64.62 40.53 -13.49
N MET A 396 -63.72 40.15 -14.40
CA MET A 396 -62.73 41.08 -14.95
C MET A 396 -63.38 42.24 -15.73
N ALA A 397 -64.51 41.98 -16.38
CA ALA A 397 -65.21 43.01 -17.15
C ALA A 397 -65.90 44.08 -16.30
N ALA A 398 -66.08 43.84 -15.00
CA ALA A 398 -66.60 44.84 -14.06
C ALA A 398 -65.63 46.00 -13.84
N GLU A 399 -64.32 45.76 -13.96
CA GLU A 399 -63.26 46.78 -13.84
C GLU A 399 -62.95 47.46 -15.18
N SER A 400 -63.08 46.74 -16.29
CA SER A 400 -62.91 47.27 -17.65
C SER A 400 -63.75 46.46 -18.65
N PRO A 401 -64.70 47.05 -19.38
CA PRO A 401 -65.74 46.30 -20.10
C PRO A 401 -65.25 45.42 -21.26
N ASN A 402 -63.95 45.44 -21.60
CA ASN A 402 -63.23 44.53 -22.51
C ASN A 402 -64.14 43.81 -23.53
N LYS A 403 -64.82 44.62 -24.36
CA LYS A 403 -65.84 44.14 -25.30
C LYS A 403 -65.22 43.30 -26.41
N THR A 404 -64.02 43.64 -26.84
CA THR A 404 -63.26 42.96 -27.88
C THR A 404 -62.13 42.15 -27.25
N MET A 405 -61.99 40.89 -27.65
CA MET A 405 -60.96 39.98 -27.13
C MET A 405 -60.34 39.15 -28.24
N VAL A 406 -59.03 38.95 -28.18
CA VAL A 406 -58.28 38.06 -29.08
C VAL A 406 -57.97 36.76 -28.37
N VAL A 407 -58.26 35.63 -29.01
CA VAL A 407 -57.80 34.31 -28.57
C VAL A 407 -56.61 33.92 -29.42
N THR A 408 -55.47 33.71 -28.77
CA THR A 408 -54.22 33.30 -29.45
C THR A 408 -53.48 32.23 -28.65
N SER A 409 -52.37 31.74 -29.19
CA SER A 409 -51.54 30.71 -28.55
C SER A 409 -50.07 30.86 -28.93
N ALA A 410 -49.18 30.19 -28.19
CA ALA A 410 -47.77 30.20 -28.52
C ALA A 410 -47.50 29.40 -29.81
N ASN A 411 -48.07 28.21 -29.95
CA ASN A 411 -47.79 27.29 -31.04
C ASN A 411 -49.05 26.91 -31.86
N PRO A 412 -48.88 26.52 -33.14
CA PRO A 412 -49.97 25.88 -33.88
C PRO A 412 -50.48 24.62 -33.18
N LYS A 413 -51.80 24.41 -33.23
CA LYS A 413 -52.50 23.26 -32.61
C LYS A 413 -52.54 23.26 -31.08
N ASP A 414 -52.38 24.43 -30.44
CA ASP A 414 -52.64 24.58 -29.00
C ASP A 414 -54.14 24.58 -28.65
N GLY A 415 -55.02 24.71 -29.65
CA GLY A 415 -56.48 24.64 -29.50
C GLY A 415 -57.21 25.98 -29.40
N LYS A 416 -56.57 27.07 -29.83
CA LYS A 416 -57.13 28.42 -29.95
C LYS A 416 -58.56 28.48 -30.50
N THR A 417 -58.82 27.91 -31.68
CA THR A 417 -60.15 27.89 -32.31
C THR A 417 -61.18 27.15 -31.47
N THR A 418 -60.81 25.98 -30.93
CA THR A 418 -61.68 25.18 -30.07
C THR A 418 -62.07 25.94 -28.80
N VAL A 419 -61.10 26.60 -28.17
CA VAL A 419 -61.32 27.43 -26.97
C VAL A 419 -62.14 28.67 -27.32
N ALA A 420 -61.82 29.38 -28.41
CA ALA A 420 -62.54 30.57 -28.87
C ALA A 420 -64.02 30.25 -29.14
N THR A 421 -64.30 29.18 -29.88
CA THR A 421 -65.66 28.76 -30.21
C THR A 421 -66.46 28.40 -28.97
N ASN A 422 -65.92 27.54 -28.11
CA ASN A 422 -66.64 27.09 -26.91
C ASN A 422 -66.85 28.21 -25.88
N ILE A 423 -65.89 29.13 -25.70
CA ILE A 423 -66.08 30.31 -24.84
C ILE A 423 -67.16 31.24 -25.42
N SER A 424 -67.21 31.40 -26.75
CA SER A 424 -68.21 32.22 -27.43
C SER A 424 -69.63 31.66 -27.20
N ILE A 425 -69.79 30.34 -27.31
CA ILE A 425 -71.04 29.66 -27.00
C ILE A 425 -71.42 29.85 -25.52
N ALA A 426 -70.47 29.70 -24.59
CA ALA A 426 -70.74 29.85 -23.16
C ALA A 426 -71.18 31.28 -22.79
N LEU A 427 -70.57 32.30 -23.41
CA LEU A 427 -70.96 33.71 -23.25
C LEU A 427 -72.36 33.96 -23.86
N ALA A 428 -72.66 33.42 -25.04
CA ALA A 428 -73.96 33.56 -25.67
C ALA A 428 -75.09 32.94 -24.82
N GLN A 429 -74.85 31.75 -24.25
CA GLN A 429 -75.76 31.08 -23.31
C GLN A 429 -76.03 31.87 -22.02
N SER A 430 -75.19 32.84 -21.66
CA SER A 430 -75.46 33.77 -20.54
C SER A 430 -76.33 34.97 -20.91
N GLY A 431 -76.83 35.00 -22.15
CA GLY A 431 -77.73 36.03 -22.64
C GLY A 431 -77.03 37.23 -23.29
N GLN A 432 -75.70 37.20 -23.46
CA GLN A 432 -74.92 38.22 -24.15
C GLN A 432 -74.98 38.01 -25.67
N ARG A 433 -75.06 39.09 -26.45
CA ARG A 433 -74.90 39.04 -27.90
C ARG A 433 -73.41 38.93 -28.23
N VAL A 434 -73.00 37.79 -28.77
CA VAL A 434 -71.60 37.46 -29.04
C VAL A 434 -71.35 37.38 -30.55
N LEU A 435 -70.31 38.06 -31.02
CA LEU A 435 -69.78 37.91 -32.37
C LEU A 435 -68.43 37.20 -32.35
N LEU A 436 -68.34 36.06 -33.04
CA LEU A 436 -67.09 35.33 -33.22
C LEU A 436 -66.55 35.53 -34.63
N ILE A 437 -65.31 36.00 -34.76
CA ILE A 437 -64.68 36.36 -36.02
C ILE A 437 -63.42 35.50 -36.23
N ASP A 438 -63.33 34.83 -37.38
CA ASP A 438 -62.13 34.08 -37.79
C ASP A 438 -61.09 35.04 -38.37
N ALA A 439 -60.19 35.54 -37.53
CA ALA A 439 -59.06 36.38 -37.91
C ALA A 439 -57.77 35.56 -38.18
N ASP A 440 -57.84 34.22 -38.22
CA ASP A 440 -56.76 33.37 -38.74
C ASP A 440 -56.83 33.33 -40.27
N LEU A 441 -56.38 34.42 -40.88
CA LEU A 441 -56.32 34.63 -42.33
C LEU A 441 -55.33 33.70 -43.06
N ARG A 442 -54.70 32.75 -42.34
CA ARG A 442 -53.73 31.79 -42.89
C ARG A 442 -54.24 30.37 -42.85
N ARG A 443 -54.85 29.96 -41.75
CA ARG A 443 -55.41 28.62 -41.56
C ARG A 443 -56.80 28.70 -40.90
N PRO A 444 -57.80 29.29 -41.59
CA PRO A 444 -59.11 29.49 -41.02
C PRO A 444 -59.78 28.15 -40.71
N ARG A 445 -60.46 28.09 -39.57
CA ARG A 445 -61.08 26.85 -39.06
C ARG A 445 -62.50 27.04 -38.54
N ILE A 446 -62.95 28.26 -38.27
CA ILE A 446 -64.28 28.49 -37.70
C ILE A 446 -65.39 28.04 -38.65
N HIS A 447 -65.24 28.28 -39.96
CA HIS A 447 -66.19 27.79 -40.95
C HIS A 447 -66.36 26.26 -40.90
N LYS A 448 -65.29 25.51 -40.62
CA LYS A 448 -65.36 24.05 -40.43
C LYS A 448 -66.01 23.68 -39.10
N ALA A 449 -65.71 24.43 -38.04
CA ALA A 449 -66.29 24.22 -36.72
C ALA A 449 -67.82 24.33 -36.74
N PHE A 450 -68.39 25.22 -37.57
CA PHE A 450 -69.84 25.46 -37.69
C PHE A 450 -70.49 24.90 -38.96
N GLY A 451 -69.75 24.22 -39.83
CA GLY A 451 -70.29 23.69 -41.09
C GLY A 451 -70.74 24.77 -42.09
N LEU A 452 -70.08 25.94 -42.07
CA LEU A 452 -70.38 27.08 -42.93
C LEU A 452 -69.53 27.11 -44.21
N GLU A 453 -70.05 27.72 -45.26
CA GLU A 453 -69.29 28.09 -46.45
C GLU A 453 -68.37 29.29 -46.17
N ASN A 454 -67.16 29.30 -46.75
CA ASN A 454 -66.15 30.34 -46.52
C ASN A 454 -65.92 31.25 -47.76
N HIS A 455 -66.97 31.51 -48.55
CA HIS A 455 -66.88 32.33 -49.76
C HIS A 455 -66.88 33.85 -49.50
N ALA A 456 -67.41 34.28 -48.36
CA ALA A 456 -67.44 35.68 -47.96
C ALA A 456 -67.27 35.81 -46.45
N GLY A 457 -66.42 36.74 -46.00
CA GLY A 457 -66.08 36.86 -44.58
C GLY A 457 -65.31 38.13 -44.22
N LEU A 458 -64.45 38.02 -43.21
CA LEU A 458 -63.62 39.10 -42.69
C LEU A 458 -62.84 39.80 -43.82
N THR A 459 -62.19 39.05 -44.71
CA THR A 459 -61.37 39.64 -45.77
C THR A 459 -62.14 40.54 -46.72
N ASN A 460 -63.35 40.14 -47.15
CA ASN A 460 -64.21 40.98 -48.00
C ASN A 460 -64.64 42.27 -47.28
N THR A 461 -64.80 42.20 -45.96
CA THR A 461 -65.17 43.37 -45.15
C THR A 461 -64.00 44.34 -45.02
N LEU A 462 -62.78 43.82 -44.85
CA LEU A 462 -61.57 44.65 -44.75
C LEU A 462 -61.17 45.31 -46.09
N VAL A 463 -61.49 44.66 -47.21
CA VAL A 463 -61.29 45.23 -48.55
C VAL A 463 -62.45 46.17 -48.96
N GLY A 464 -63.56 46.19 -48.20
CA GLY A 464 -64.71 47.07 -48.43
C GLY A 464 -65.71 46.58 -49.48
N GLU A 465 -65.65 45.29 -49.86
CA GLU A 465 -66.56 44.68 -50.84
C GLU A 465 -67.93 44.36 -50.24
N ARG A 466 -67.98 44.08 -48.92
CA ARG A 466 -69.20 43.74 -48.17
C ARG A 466 -69.19 44.40 -46.80
N THR A 467 -70.38 44.61 -46.23
CA THR A 467 -70.54 45.14 -44.87
C THR A 467 -70.53 44.02 -43.82
N LEU A 468 -70.28 44.36 -42.55
CA LEU A 468 -70.23 43.38 -41.45
C LEU A 468 -71.55 42.57 -41.36
N THR A 469 -72.68 43.24 -41.51
CA THR A 469 -74.02 42.60 -41.49
C THR A 469 -74.23 41.61 -42.64
N GLN A 470 -73.66 41.87 -43.82
CA GLN A 470 -73.76 40.99 -44.99
C GLN A 470 -72.91 39.72 -44.89
N VAL A 471 -71.81 39.76 -44.13
CA VAL A 471 -70.92 38.60 -43.94
C VAL A 471 -71.20 37.83 -42.65
N THR A 472 -71.99 38.41 -41.75
CA THR A 472 -72.40 37.77 -40.49
C THR A 472 -73.37 36.64 -40.78
N ARG A 473 -73.11 35.47 -40.18
CA ARG A 473 -73.94 34.27 -40.30
C ARG A 473 -74.53 33.89 -38.95
N ASP A 474 -75.80 33.51 -38.98
CA ASP A 474 -76.44 32.79 -37.87
C ASP A 474 -76.03 31.31 -37.93
N VAL A 475 -75.68 30.75 -36.78
CA VAL A 475 -75.18 29.38 -36.62
C VAL A 475 -76.14 28.49 -35.83
N GLY A 476 -77.38 28.94 -35.61
CA GLY A 476 -78.40 28.16 -34.91
C GLY A 476 -78.20 28.09 -33.38
N ILE A 477 -77.32 28.95 -32.84
CA ILE A 477 -77.09 29.10 -31.40
C ILE A 477 -77.57 30.50 -31.01
N ASP A 478 -78.54 30.57 -30.09
CA ASP A 478 -79.14 31.85 -29.68
C ASP A 478 -78.07 32.86 -29.23
N LYS A 479 -78.19 34.10 -29.72
CA LYS A 479 -77.29 35.24 -29.47
C LYS A 479 -75.82 35.04 -29.86
N LEU A 480 -75.49 34.02 -30.66
CA LEU A 480 -74.17 33.84 -31.25
C LEU A 480 -74.20 34.09 -32.75
N SER A 481 -73.37 35.01 -33.22
CA SER A 481 -73.18 35.26 -34.65
C SER A 481 -71.73 35.01 -35.03
N VAL A 482 -71.50 34.54 -36.26
CA VAL A 482 -70.17 34.13 -36.73
C VAL A 482 -69.82 34.84 -38.04
N VAL A 483 -68.59 35.34 -38.11
CA VAL A 483 -67.97 35.83 -39.36
C VAL A 483 -66.78 34.92 -39.67
N THR A 484 -66.84 34.24 -40.80
CA THR A 484 -65.72 33.40 -41.26
C THR A 484 -64.61 34.27 -41.84
N CYS A 485 -63.45 33.69 -42.13
CA CYS A 485 -62.31 34.42 -42.68
C CYS A 485 -62.64 35.03 -44.07
N GLY A 486 -63.40 34.31 -44.90
CA GLY A 486 -63.55 34.63 -46.32
C GLY A 486 -62.38 34.06 -47.16
N PRO A 487 -62.26 34.47 -48.44
CA PRO A 487 -61.16 34.06 -49.30
C PRO A 487 -59.80 34.48 -48.70
N LEU A 488 -58.82 33.59 -48.79
CA LEU A 488 -57.48 33.83 -48.24
C LEU A 488 -56.81 35.00 -48.98
N PRO A 489 -56.40 36.07 -48.26
CA PRO A 489 -55.80 37.22 -48.89
C PRO A 489 -54.31 36.98 -49.17
N PRO A 490 -53.71 37.64 -50.19
CA PRO A 490 -52.27 37.53 -50.45
C PRO A 490 -51.42 38.10 -49.29
N ASN A 491 -51.90 39.17 -48.63
CA ASN A 491 -51.20 39.87 -47.54
C ASN A 491 -52.06 39.97 -46.26
N PRO A 492 -52.12 38.91 -45.42
CA PRO A 492 -52.91 38.89 -44.18
C PRO A 492 -52.63 40.00 -43.17
N ALA A 493 -51.35 40.27 -42.87
CA ALA A 493 -50.95 41.20 -41.82
C ALA A 493 -51.27 42.67 -42.16
N GLU A 494 -51.20 43.04 -43.45
CA GLU A 494 -51.48 44.40 -43.91
C GLU A 494 -52.96 44.75 -43.74
N LEU A 495 -53.87 43.80 -44.00
CA LEU A 495 -55.31 44.00 -43.85
C LEU A 495 -55.74 44.28 -42.40
N LEU A 496 -55.04 43.71 -41.42
CA LEU A 496 -55.31 43.87 -39.98
C LEU A 496 -54.79 45.20 -39.41
N HIS A 497 -53.96 45.94 -40.14
CA HIS A 497 -53.45 47.27 -39.76
C HIS A 497 -54.24 48.43 -40.40
N THR A 498 -55.28 48.13 -41.17
CA THR A 498 -56.02 49.14 -41.93
C THR A 498 -57.05 49.90 -41.10
N GLN A 499 -57.40 51.13 -41.53
CA GLN A 499 -58.51 51.89 -40.95
C GLN A 499 -59.85 51.15 -41.07
N GLN A 500 -60.01 50.30 -42.10
CA GLN A 500 -61.19 49.44 -42.24
C GLN A 500 -61.32 48.46 -41.07
N PHE A 501 -60.21 47.92 -40.55
CA PHE A 501 -60.24 47.06 -39.38
C PHE A 501 -60.72 47.80 -38.12
N SER A 502 -60.25 49.03 -37.89
CA SER A 502 -60.72 49.87 -36.77
C SER A 502 -62.21 50.20 -36.87
N ARG A 503 -62.72 50.49 -38.08
CA ARG A 503 -64.16 50.71 -38.31
C ARG A 503 -64.98 49.45 -38.05
N LEU A 504 -64.47 48.28 -38.47
CA LEU A 504 -65.11 46.99 -38.19
C LEU A 504 -65.19 46.72 -36.69
N LEU A 505 -64.13 47.02 -35.93
CA LEU A 505 -64.13 46.89 -34.47
C LEU A 505 -65.19 47.78 -33.80
N GLU A 506 -65.29 49.05 -34.22
CA GLU A 506 -66.30 49.99 -33.71
C GLU A 506 -67.72 49.54 -34.06
N GLU A 507 -67.94 49.13 -35.31
CA GLU A 507 -69.23 48.61 -35.78
C GLU A 507 -69.63 47.36 -34.97
N ALA A 508 -68.71 46.40 -34.82
CA ALA A 508 -68.96 45.19 -34.04
C ALA A 508 -69.21 45.48 -32.55
N ALA A 509 -68.44 46.35 -31.93
CA ALA A 509 -68.59 46.71 -30.51
C ALA A 509 -69.87 47.51 -30.19
N SER A 510 -70.48 48.13 -31.21
CA SER A 510 -71.76 48.81 -31.10
C SER A 510 -72.96 47.84 -31.17
N GLN A 511 -72.86 46.78 -31.97
CA GLN A 511 -73.94 45.82 -32.21
C GLN A 511 -73.93 44.64 -31.23
N TYR A 512 -72.75 44.26 -30.73
CA TYR A 512 -72.56 43.09 -29.88
C TYR A 512 -72.02 43.46 -28.50
N ASP A 513 -72.38 42.66 -27.52
CA ASP A 513 -71.94 42.84 -26.13
C ASP A 513 -70.52 42.28 -25.94
N ARG A 514 -70.15 41.25 -26.72
CA ARG A 514 -68.80 40.67 -26.80
C ARG A 514 -68.42 40.35 -28.24
N VAL A 515 -67.17 40.63 -28.60
CA VAL A 515 -66.57 40.32 -29.90
C VAL A 515 -65.28 39.53 -29.68
N ILE A 516 -65.21 38.31 -30.21
CA ILE A 516 -64.09 37.39 -30.03
C ILE A 516 -63.42 37.15 -31.37
N PHE A 517 -62.11 37.33 -31.42
CA PHE A 517 -61.30 37.06 -32.60
C PHE A 517 -60.46 35.80 -32.39
N ASP A 518 -60.66 34.76 -33.21
CA ASP A 518 -59.68 33.66 -33.31
C ASP A 518 -58.52 34.13 -34.19
N SER A 519 -57.30 34.06 -33.68
CA SER A 519 -56.11 34.62 -34.33
C SER A 519 -55.02 33.57 -34.50
N PRO A 520 -54.10 33.69 -35.47
CA PRO A 520 -53.03 32.72 -35.64
C PRO A 520 -52.06 32.70 -34.43
N PRO A 521 -51.27 31.64 -34.24
CA PRO A 521 -50.36 31.55 -33.10
C PRO A 521 -49.18 32.53 -33.21
N LEU A 522 -48.80 33.13 -32.09
CA LEU A 522 -47.81 34.22 -31.98
C LEU A 522 -46.41 33.84 -32.48
N ARG A 523 -45.96 32.59 -32.28
CA ARG A 523 -44.62 32.17 -32.76
C ARG A 523 -44.60 31.83 -34.24
N ALA A 524 -45.75 31.59 -34.86
CA ALA A 524 -45.77 31.27 -36.29
C ALA A 524 -45.72 32.54 -37.13
N VAL A 525 -46.45 33.59 -36.72
CA VAL A 525 -46.66 34.82 -37.50
C VAL A 525 -47.00 36.01 -36.60
N THR A 526 -46.83 37.23 -37.13
CA THR A 526 -47.02 38.49 -36.38
C THR A 526 -48.48 38.94 -36.29
N ASP A 527 -49.39 38.36 -37.05
CA ASP A 527 -50.78 38.83 -37.18
C ASP A 527 -51.52 38.94 -35.83
N ALA A 528 -51.33 38.01 -34.90
CA ALA A 528 -51.93 38.09 -33.57
C ALA A 528 -51.33 39.21 -32.69
N ALA A 529 -50.04 39.52 -32.84
CA ALA A 529 -49.41 40.64 -32.15
C ALA A 529 -49.87 42.00 -32.71
N ILE A 530 -50.30 42.05 -33.97
CA ILE A 530 -50.90 43.23 -34.62
C ILE A 530 -52.34 43.46 -34.14
N LEU A 531 -53.10 42.36 -34.00
CA LEU A 531 -54.49 42.37 -33.60
C LEU A 531 -54.66 42.67 -32.09
N ALA A 532 -53.75 42.14 -31.27
CA ALA A 532 -53.80 42.21 -29.81
C ALA A 532 -53.93 43.62 -29.22
N PRO A 533 -53.11 44.63 -29.59
CA PRO A 533 -53.23 45.99 -29.03
C PRO A 533 -54.46 46.76 -29.51
N GLN A 534 -55.12 46.32 -30.58
CA GLN A 534 -56.34 46.95 -31.11
C GLN A 534 -57.61 46.42 -30.41
N CYS A 535 -57.50 45.35 -29.62
CA CYS A 535 -58.60 44.77 -28.86
C CYS A 535 -58.48 45.08 -27.36
N GLY A 536 -59.59 44.99 -26.62
CA GLY A 536 -59.63 45.25 -25.18
C GLY A 536 -58.87 44.24 -24.33
N GLY A 537 -58.55 43.06 -24.86
CA GLY A 537 -57.66 42.12 -24.18
C GLY A 537 -57.35 40.85 -24.96
N VAL A 538 -56.41 40.08 -24.43
CA VAL A 538 -55.90 38.83 -25.03
C VAL A 538 -56.07 37.66 -24.07
N LEU A 539 -56.65 36.57 -24.57
CA LEU A 539 -56.73 35.28 -23.92
C LEU A 539 -55.70 34.33 -24.53
N LEU A 540 -54.72 33.90 -23.75
CA LEU A 540 -53.62 33.06 -24.22
C LEU A 540 -53.89 31.57 -23.95
N VAL A 541 -54.06 30.79 -25.01
CA VAL A 541 -54.27 29.33 -24.91
C VAL A 541 -52.92 28.62 -24.84
N VAL A 542 -52.78 27.77 -23.81
CA VAL A 542 -51.60 26.94 -23.56
C VAL A 542 -52.02 25.49 -23.55
N ARG A 543 -51.37 24.63 -24.33
CA ARG A 543 -51.71 23.21 -24.39
C ARG A 543 -50.86 22.39 -23.42
N ALA A 544 -51.52 21.68 -22.52
CA ALA A 544 -50.86 20.80 -21.57
C ALA A 544 -50.08 19.69 -22.28
N ARG A 545 -48.89 19.38 -21.76
CA ARG A 545 -47.93 18.37 -22.24
C ARG A 545 -47.47 18.53 -23.69
N ALA A 546 -47.72 19.69 -24.30
CA ALA A 546 -47.29 20.03 -25.66
C ALA A 546 -46.55 21.36 -25.72
N THR A 547 -47.10 22.43 -25.12
CA THR A 547 -46.45 23.75 -25.11
C THR A 547 -45.32 23.77 -24.07
N THR A 548 -44.15 24.28 -24.44
CA THR A 548 -43.00 24.42 -23.53
C THR A 548 -43.05 25.73 -22.75
N ARG A 549 -42.43 25.75 -21.55
CA ARG A 549 -42.28 26.98 -20.74
C ARG A 549 -41.68 28.14 -21.55
N ASP A 550 -40.64 27.85 -22.32
CA ASP A 550 -39.96 28.82 -23.19
C ASP A 550 -40.89 29.38 -24.28
N ALA A 551 -41.81 28.58 -24.80
CA ALA A 551 -42.79 29.02 -25.79
C ALA A 551 -43.85 29.95 -25.18
N VAL A 552 -44.34 29.65 -23.96
CA VAL A 552 -45.29 30.50 -23.23
C VAL A 552 -44.65 31.84 -22.87
N LEU A 553 -43.42 31.83 -22.33
CA LEU A 553 -42.68 33.06 -22.02
C LEU A 553 -42.46 33.93 -23.25
N ALA A 554 -42.10 33.31 -24.39
CA ALA A 554 -41.96 34.04 -25.64
C ALA A 554 -43.28 34.69 -26.08
N ALA A 555 -44.41 33.99 -25.96
CA ALA A 555 -45.72 34.54 -26.28
C ALA A 555 -46.12 35.71 -25.36
N ILE A 556 -45.90 35.58 -24.04
CA ILE A 556 -46.13 36.67 -23.07
C ILE A 556 -45.28 37.88 -23.43
N ARG A 557 -43.99 37.68 -23.74
CA ARG A 557 -43.09 38.77 -24.18
C ARG A 557 -43.60 39.45 -25.44
N SER A 558 -43.92 38.69 -26.48
CA SER A 558 -44.43 39.26 -27.75
C SER A 558 -45.69 40.11 -27.56
N LEU A 559 -46.60 39.72 -26.66
CA LEU A 559 -47.80 40.50 -26.33
C LEU A 559 -47.47 41.73 -25.47
N THR A 560 -46.53 41.60 -24.53
CA THR A 560 -46.09 42.70 -23.65
C THR A 560 -45.36 43.78 -24.44
N ASP A 561 -44.51 43.39 -25.40
CA ASP A 561 -43.72 44.29 -26.26
C ASP A 561 -44.61 45.22 -27.09
N VAL A 562 -45.76 44.71 -27.55
CA VAL A 562 -46.77 45.50 -28.27
C VAL A 562 -47.79 46.18 -27.35
N ARG A 563 -47.57 46.12 -26.03
CA ARG A 563 -48.44 46.70 -24.98
C ARG A 563 -49.89 46.17 -25.01
N ALA A 564 -50.08 44.91 -25.42
CA ALA A 564 -51.39 44.27 -25.36
C ALA A 564 -51.75 43.90 -23.92
N HIS A 565 -53.02 44.07 -23.55
CA HIS A 565 -53.53 43.68 -22.23
C HIS A 565 -53.84 42.18 -22.19
N ILE A 566 -53.02 41.40 -21.47
CA ILE A 566 -53.25 39.95 -21.31
C ILE A 566 -54.27 39.74 -20.19
N LEU A 567 -55.46 39.25 -20.54
CA LEU A 567 -56.53 38.95 -19.59
C LEU A 567 -56.19 37.72 -18.74
N GLY A 568 -55.52 36.75 -19.34
CA GLY A 568 -55.08 35.53 -18.68
C GLY A 568 -54.91 34.39 -19.67
N GLY A 569 -54.71 33.19 -19.14
CA GLY A 569 -54.47 31.98 -19.90
C GLY A 569 -55.59 30.95 -19.79
N VAL A 570 -55.72 30.10 -20.80
CA VAL A 570 -56.54 28.88 -20.75
C VAL A 570 -55.63 27.68 -20.94
N LEU A 571 -55.60 26.79 -19.96
CA LEU A 571 -54.84 25.53 -20.06
C LEU A 571 -55.71 24.47 -20.75
N ASN A 572 -55.39 24.13 -21.99
CA ASN A 572 -56.17 23.22 -22.84
C ASN A 572 -55.56 21.82 -22.93
N ASP A 573 -56.37 20.83 -23.32
CA ASP A 573 -55.99 19.41 -23.53
C ASP A 573 -55.51 18.70 -22.24
N VAL A 574 -56.09 19.05 -21.09
CA VAL A 574 -55.72 18.44 -19.79
C VAL A 574 -56.35 17.06 -19.63
N GLU A 575 -55.53 16.05 -19.34
CA GLU A 575 -56.01 14.70 -19.04
C GLU A 575 -56.50 14.62 -17.59
N VAL A 576 -57.81 14.45 -17.40
CA VAL A 576 -58.42 14.26 -16.08
C VAL A 576 -58.34 12.79 -15.69
N SER A 577 -57.51 12.45 -14.70
CA SER A 577 -57.39 11.09 -14.18
C SER A 577 -58.36 10.87 -13.01
N ARG A 578 -59.22 9.83 -13.08
CA ARG A 578 -60.19 9.47 -12.03
C ARG A 578 -59.59 8.80 -10.78
N GLY A 579 -58.28 8.52 -10.76
CA GLY A 579 -57.62 7.84 -9.65
C GLY A 579 -56.51 8.70 -9.06
N GLY A 580 -56.78 9.33 -7.91
CA GLY A 580 -55.92 9.72 -6.77
C GLY A 580 -54.44 10.10 -6.91
N GLN A 581 -53.86 10.15 -8.10
CA GLN A 581 -52.46 10.48 -8.32
C GLN A 581 -52.41 11.95 -8.74
N ALA A 582 -52.02 12.77 -7.77
CA ALA A 582 -52.05 14.22 -7.79
C ALA A 582 -51.21 14.82 -8.93
N GLY A 583 -51.86 15.10 -10.07
CA GLY A 583 -51.55 16.27 -10.89
C GLY A 583 -52.42 17.43 -10.41
N VAL A 584 -51.85 18.61 -10.27
CA VAL A 584 -52.53 19.76 -9.62
C VAL A 584 -53.78 20.20 -10.39
N GLY A 585 -53.87 19.89 -11.69
CA GLY A 585 -55.11 20.09 -12.47
C GLY A 585 -56.34 19.32 -11.94
N GLY A 586 -56.14 18.15 -11.34
CA GLY A 586 -57.23 17.38 -10.71
C GLY A 586 -57.68 17.96 -9.36
N ALA A 587 -56.76 18.57 -8.60
CA ALA A 587 -57.06 19.22 -7.33
C ALA A 587 -57.83 20.54 -7.53
N TYR A 588 -57.47 21.32 -8.54
CA TYR A 588 -58.23 22.52 -8.94
C TYR A 588 -59.67 22.16 -9.33
N TYR A 589 -59.85 21.04 -10.05
CA TYR A 589 -61.18 20.52 -10.41
C TYR A 589 -61.96 19.96 -9.21
N HIS A 590 -61.31 19.22 -8.29
CA HIS A 590 -61.96 18.69 -7.09
C HIS A 590 -62.41 19.78 -6.10
N TYR A 591 -61.68 20.91 -6.03
CA TYR A 591 -62.05 22.03 -5.17
C TYR A 591 -63.37 22.69 -5.61
N TYR A 592 -63.66 22.78 -6.92
CA TYR A 592 -64.90 23.36 -7.45
C TYR A 592 -66.05 22.36 -7.64
N ARG A 593 -65.78 21.05 -7.59
CA ARG A 593 -66.83 20.00 -7.64
C ARG A 593 -67.45 19.70 -6.27
N GLY A 594 -66.92 20.26 -5.18
CA GLY A 594 -67.30 19.90 -3.81
C GLY A 594 -68.70 20.29 -3.34
N GLU A 595 -69.43 21.16 -4.05
CA GLU A 595 -70.69 21.74 -3.54
C GLU A 595 -71.98 21.31 -4.25
N GLU A 596 -71.94 20.69 -5.43
CA GLU A 596 -73.16 20.26 -6.13
C GLU A 596 -73.07 18.80 -6.56
N TYR A 597 -74.16 18.06 -6.38
CA TYR A 597 -74.34 16.61 -6.59
C TYR A 597 -73.93 15.68 -5.43
N ARG A 598 -74.46 15.94 -4.22
CA ARG A 598 -74.93 14.86 -3.34
C ARG A 598 -76.37 14.53 -3.75
N THR A 599 -76.54 13.79 -4.84
CA THR A 599 -77.87 13.32 -5.25
C THR A 599 -78.41 12.37 -4.21
N GLU A 600 -79.58 12.75 -3.69
CA GLU A 600 -80.45 11.98 -2.83
C GLU A 600 -80.56 10.54 -3.31
N SER A 601 -80.25 9.63 -2.39
CA SER A 601 -80.66 8.24 -2.47
C SER A 601 -82.17 8.17 -2.65
N THR A 602 -82.57 7.53 -3.74
CA THR A 602 -83.91 7.07 -4.10
C THR A 602 -84.77 6.72 -2.87
N PRO A 603 -86.00 7.24 -2.71
CA PRO A 603 -86.92 6.76 -1.69
C PRO A 603 -87.40 5.34 -2.04
N PRO A 604 -87.61 4.45 -1.05
CA PRO A 604 -88.13 3.11 -1.31
C PRO A 604 -89.62 3.21 -1.73
N GLY A 605 -89.98 2.49 -2.79
CA GLY A 605 -91.34 2.43 -3.33
C GLY A 605 -92.35 1.76 -2.38
N PRO A 606 -93.65 2.00 -2.57
CA PRO A 606 -94.68 1.56 -1.63
C PRO A 606 -94.92 0.05 -1.72
N SER A 607 -94.96 -0.60 -0.55
CA SER A 607 -95.39 -1.99 -0.39
C SER A 607 -96.88 -2.14 -0.72
N GLN A 608 -97.20 -2.95 -1.74
CA GLN A 608 -98.56 -3.46 -1.93
C GLN A 608 -98.80 -4.63 -0.96
N SER A 609 -99.76 -4.44 -0.06
CA SER A 609 -100.43 -5.49 0.70
C SER A 609 -101.79 -5.79 0.08
N ALA A 610 -102.03 -7.06 -0.26
CA ALA A 610 -103.33 -7.70 -0.45
C ALA A 610 -103.01 -9.22 -0.36
N ALA A 611 -103.57 -10.08 0.50
CA ALA A 611 -104.91 -10.14 1.10
C ALA A 611 -106.02 -9.92 0.08
#